data_AF-A0A1W1HCQ4-F1
#
_entry.id   AF-A0A1W1HCQ4-F1
#
_cell.length_a   1.000
_cell.length_b   1.000
_cell.length_c   1.000
_cell.angle_alpha   90.00
_cell.angle_beta   90.00
_cell.angle_gamma   90.00
#
_symmetry.space_group_name_H-M   'P 1'
#
loop_
_entity.id
_entity.type
_entity.pdbx_description
1 polymer ?
#
loop_
_entity_poly.entity_id
_entity_poly.type
_entity_poly.pdbx_seq_one_letter_code
_entity_poly.pdbx_strand_id
1 'polypeptide(L)'
;MKYLMEIDKQLDQAREIILNKWFDATIHSYPQDTARIFAKSSNRFDNPVGSATRQSLDAALGLIVDSLSTYRELLQKNGSALPEIDENALEEALDSVIRIRAVQSFSASMAVEFVFELKTILKSVLENPVNEVIYNLVDKVALAAFNRFMKCREDIFLLRANEAKRRIHRAFERAGLVTELAEEELSPARTNL
;
A
#
# COMPACT_ATOMS: atom_id res chain seq x y z
N MET A 1 6.63 -31.66 -2.41
CA MET A 1 7.88 -31.23 -1.76
C MET A 1 8.94 -30.78 -2.75
N LYS A 2 9.31 -31.59 -3.77
CA LYS A 2 10.30 -31.21 -4.80
C LYS A 2 9.95 -29.90 -5.55
N TYR A 3 8.67 -29.71 -5.93
CA TYR A 3 8.20 -28.50 -6.64
C TYR A 3 8.31 -27.20 -5.83
N LEU A 4 8.26 -27.25 -4.50
CA LEU A 4 8.46 -26.07 -3.65
C LEU A 4 9.93 -25.64 -3.58
N MET A 5 10.86 -26.56 -3.83
CA MET A 5 12.31 -26.31 -3.78
C MET A 5 12.88 -25.62 -5.03
N GLU A 6 12.09 -25.52 -6.11
CA GLU A 6 12.48 -24.86 -7.35
C GLU A 6 11.79 -23.50 -7.55
N ILE A 7 10.66 -23.28 -6.87
CA ILE A 7 9.80 -22.12 -7.08
C ILE A 7 10.41 -20.82 -6.55
N ASP A 8 11.11 -20.86 -5.40
CA ASP A 8 11.81 -19.71 -4.82
C ASP A 8 12.93 -19.24 -5.76
N LYS A 9 13.68 -20.19 -6.32
CA LYS A 9 14.73 -19.90 -7.32
C LYS A 9 14.15 -19.38 -8.63
N GLN A 10 13.06 -19.97 -9.12
CA GLN A 10 12.39 -19.49 -10.33
C GLN A 10 11.85 -18.07 -10.15
N LEU A 11 11.28 -17.76 -8.97
CA LEU A 11 10.82 -16.41 -8.62
C LEU A 11 11.98 -15.41 -8.61
N ASP A 12 13.11 -15.77 -8.03
CA ASP A 12 14.29 -14.89 -7.97
C ASP A 12 14.88 -14.66 -9.38
N GLN A 13 15.01 -15.72 -10.18
CA GLN A 13 15.48 -15.64 -11.57
C GLN A 13 14.55 -14.83 -12.47
N ALA A 14 13.24 -14.94 -12.25
CA ALA A 14 12.23 -14.23 -13.02
C ALA A 14 11.80 -12.90 -12.38
N ARG A 15 12.44 -12.47 -11.28
CA ARG A 15 12.00 -11.33 -10.45
C ARG A 15 11.81 -10.06 -11.27
N GLU A 16 12.77 -9.73 -12.14
CA GLU A 16 12.69 -8.56 -12.99
C GLU A 16 11.53 -8.64 -14.01
N ILE A 17 11.30 -9.82 -14.61
CA ILE A 17 10.21 -10.05 -15.56
C ILE A 17 8.85 -9.91 -14.87
N ILE A 18 8.71 -10.51 -13.68
CA ILE A 18 7.50 -10.42 -12.85
C ILE A 18 7.26 -8.97 -12.45
N LEU A 19 8.28 -8.28 -11.95
CA LEU A 19 8.18 -6.88 -11.55
C LEU A 19 7.77 -5.97 -12.72
N ASN A 20 8.35 -6.17 -13.90
CA ASN A 20 7.99 -5.39 -15.09
C ASN A 20 6.53 -5.59 -15.48
N LYS A 21 6.08 -6.85 -15.57
CA LYS A 21 4.68 -7.16 -15.88
C LYS A 21 3.72 -6.62 -14.82
N TRP A 22 4.10 -6.72 -13.55
CA TRP A 22 3.25 -6.27 -12.45
C TRP A 22 3.18 -4.75 -12.38
N PHE A 23 4.30 -4.08 -12.63
CA PHE A 23 4.35 -2.63 -12.80
C PHE A 23 3.44 -2.20 -13.95
N ASP A 24 3.56 -2.81 -15.12
CA ASP A 24 2.73 -2.48 -16.27
C ASP A 24 1.24 -2.67 -15.95
N ALA A 25 0.85 -3.81 -15.38
CA ALA A 25 -0.53 -4.06 -14.96
C ALA A 25 -1.03 -3.01 -13.95
N THR A 26 -0.18 -2.64 -12.99
CA THR A 26 -0.48 -1.62 -11.97
C THR A 26 -0.70 -0.24 -12.60
N ILE A 27 0.13 0.14 -13.58
CA ILE A 27 0.03 1.44 -14.27
C ILE A 27 -1.21 1.50 -15.16
N HIS A 28 -1.55 0.41 -15.85
CA HIS A 28 -2.73 0.34 -16.71
C HIS A 28 -4.05 0.33 -15.93
N SER A 29 -4.03 0.11 -14.61
CA SER A 29 -5.21 0.23 -13.77
C SER A 29 -5.53 1.67 -13.35
N TYR A 30 -4.68 2.65 -13.68
CA TYR A 30 -4.98 4.07 -13.49
C TYR A 30 -5.83 4.64 -14.63
N PRO A 31 -6.60 5.73 -14.40
CA PRO A 31 -7.26 6.45 -15.49
C PRO A 31 -6.28 6.77 -16.63
N GLN A 32 -6.74 6.70 -17.88
CA GLN A 32 -5.86 6.73 -19.07
C GLN A 32 -4.90 7.92 -19.11
N ASP A 33 -5.36 9.11 -18.69
CA ASP A 33 -4.52 10.30 -18.65
C ASP A 33 -3.38 10.18 -17.64
N THR A 34 -3.67 9.57 -16.48
CA THR A 34 -2.69 9.32 -15.42
C THR A 34 -1.72 8.20 -15.80
N ALA A 35 -2.22 7.12 -16.40
CA ALA A 35 -1.42 5.99 -16.87
C ALA A 35 -0.37 6.42 -17.90
N ARG A 36 -0.73 7.28 -18.86
CA ARG A 36 0.20 7.82 -19.87
C ARG A 36 1.35 8.62 -19.28
N ILE A 37 1.11 9.32 -18.17
CA ILE A 37 2.14 10.10 -17.47
C ILE A 37 3.05 9.17 -16.68
N PHE A 38 2.47 8.23 -15.93
CA PHE A 38 3.23 7.31 -15.08
C PHE A 38 4.00 6.23 -15.88
N ALA A 39 3.60 5.95 -17.13
CA ALA A 39 4.32 5.05 -18.03
C ALA A 39 5.51 5.71 -18.74
N LYS A 40 5.60 7.05 -18.75
CA LYS A 40 6.68 7.77 -19.46
C LYS A 40 7.92 7.91 -18.57
N SER A 41 9.08 7.59 -19.14
CA SER A 41 10.44 7.82 -18.62
C SER A 41 10.91 6.89 -17.48
N SER A 42 12.13 6.35 -17.64
CA SER A 42 12.87 5.59 -16.62
C SER A 42 13.66 6.48 -15.65
N ASN A 43 13.65 7.79 -15.84
CA ASN A 43 14.35 8.72 -14.97
C ASN A 43 13.47 9.07 -13.77
N ARG A 44 13.95 8.75 -12.56
CA ARG A 44 13.24 9.01 -11.29
C ARG A 44 12.89 10.48 -11.05
N PHE A 45 13.58 11.42 -11.69
CA PHE A 45 13.27 12.85 -11.63
C PHE A 45 12.13 13.26 -12.56
N ASP A 46 11.96 12.57 -13.68
CA ASP A 46 10.90 12.85 -14.65
C ASP A 46 9.60 12.08 -14.31
N ASN A 47 9.71 10.97 -13.58
CA ASN A 47 8.59 10.11 -13.20
C ASN A 47 8.67 9.62 -11.74
N PRO A 48 8.49 10.51 -10.76
CA PRO A 48 8.59 10.15 -9.35
C PRO A 48 7.51 9.15 -8.92
N VAL A 49 6.31 9.21 -9.52
CA VAL A 49 5.20 8.31 -9.19
C VAL A 49 5.44 6.90 -9.73
N GLY A 50 5.91 6.77 -10.98
CA GLY A 50 6.30 5.48 -11.54
C GLY A 50 7.46 4.86 -10.76
N SER A 51 8.48 5.64 -10.39
CA SER A 51 9.59 5.17 -9.56
C SER A 51 9.11 4.67 -8.19
N ALA A 52 8.26 5.44 -7.51
CA ALA A 52 7.73 5.06 -6.20
C ALA A 52 6.85 3.80 -6.29
N THR A 53 6.02 3.70 -7.34
CA THR A 53 5.20 2.51 -7.61
C THR A 53 6.09 1.30 -7.81
N ARG A 54 7.08 1.37 -8.71
CA ARG A 54 7.99 0.25 -8.97
C ARG A 54 8.73 -0.20 -7.71
N GLN A 55 9.22 0.76 -6.90
CA GLN A 55 9.90 0.46 -5.64
C GLN A 55 8.98 -0.26 -4.64
N SER A 56 7.73 0.20 -4.51
CA SER A 56 6.73 -0.47 -3.66
C SER A 56 6.46 -1.91 -4.10
N LEU A 57 6.29 -2.12 -5.41
CA LEU A 57 6.07 -3.46 -5.96
C LEU A 57 7.30 -4.37 -5.77
N ASP A 58 8.51 -3.85 -5.98
CA ASP A 58 9.75 -4.60 -5.81
C ASP A 58 9.97 -5.04 -4.36
N ALA A 59 9.69 -4.15 -3.40
CA ALA A 59 9.77 -4.43 -1.98
C ALA A 59 8.74 -5.50 -1.56
N ALA A 60 7.49 -5.37 -1.98
CA ALA A 60 6.45 -6.37 -1.68
C ALA A 60 6.77 -7.74 -2.29
N LEU A 61 7.29 -7.78 -3.52
CA LEU A 61 7.73 -9.02 -4.17
C LEU A 61 8.93 -9.63 -3.43
N GLY A 62 9.87 -8.80 -2.96
CA GLY A 62 10.99 -9.24 -2.12
C GLY A 62 10.52 -9.95 -0.85
N LEU A 63 9.56 -9.37 -0.12
CA LEU A 63 9.00 -9.98 1.08
C LEU A 63 8.33 -11.34 0.81
N ILE A 64 7.68 -11.52 -0.35
CA ILE A 64 7.15 -12.82 -0.77
C ILE A 64 8.27 -13.84 -0.97
N VAL A 65 9.35 -13.45 -1.67
CA VAL A 65 10.50 -14.32 -1.96
C VAL A 65 11.23 -14.71 -0.66
N ASP A 66 11.42 -13.75 0.24
CA ASP A 66 12.06 -13.98 1.54
C ASP A 66 11.22 -14.94 2.40
N SER A 67 9.91 -14.73 2.46
CA SER A 67 8.96 -15.59 3.18
C SER A 67 9.00 -17.04 2.67
N LEU A 68 9.04 -17.23 1.35
CA LEU A 68 9.17 -18.55 0.73
C LEU A 68 10.53 -19.20 1.02
N SER A 69 11.61 -18.41 1.01
CA SER A 69 12.96 -18.88 1.31
C SER A 69 13.07 -19.38 2.75
N THR A 70 12.56 -18.61 3.72
CA THR A 70 12.48 -19.03 5.12
C THR A 70 11.62 -20.28 5.29
N TYR A 71 10.45 -20.32 4.65
CA TYR A 71 9.56 -21.48 4.71
C TYR A 71 10.24 -22.75 4.19
N ARG A 72 10.97 -22.66 3.08
CA ARG A 72 11.74 -23.77 2.52
C ARG A 72 12.80 -24.28 3.49
N GLU A 73 13.54 -23.40 4.17
CA GLU A 73 14.52 -23.80 5.18
C GLU A 73 13.88 -24.54 6.36
N LEU A 74 12.69 -24.12 6.78
CA LEU A 74 11.92 -24.79 7.83
C LEU A 74 11.48 -26.19 7.40
N LEU A 75 10.99 -26.34 6.17
CA LEU A 75 10.61 -27.66 5.62
C LEU A 75 11.80 -28.63 5.57
N GLN A 76 13.01 -28.14 5.25
CA GLN A 76 14.22 -28.97 5.25
C GLN A 76 14.62 -29.44 6.65
N LYS A 77 14.24 -28.70 7.69
CA LYS A 77 14.47 -29.02 9.10
C LYS A 77 13.32 -29.83 9.73
N ASN A 78 12.46 -30.46 8.91
CA ASN A 78 11.25 -31.19 9.32
C ASN A 78 10.19 -30.32 10.04
N GLY A 79 10.16 -29.01 9.78
CA GLY A 79 9.08 -28.14 10.26
C GLY A 79 7.77 -28.33 9.47
N SER A 80 6.64 -28.06 10.10
CA SER A 80 5.29 -28.12 9.51
C SER A 80 4.57 -26.77 9.47
N ALA A 81 5.33 -25.67 9.61
CA ALA A 81 4.77 -24.31 9.62
C ALA A 81 4.26 -23.87 8.24
N LEU A 82 3.51 -22.78 8.18
CA LEU A 82 3.18 -22.07 6.94
C LEU A 82 4.14 -20.89 6.76
N PRO A 83 4.33 -20.35 5.54
CA PRO A 83 5.11 -19.13 5.37
C PRO A 83 4.47 -17.94 6.09
N GLU A 84 5.29 -17.28 6.89
CA GLU A 84 4.97 -16.05 7.60
C GLU A 84 5.58 -14.86 6.87
N ILE A 85 4.86 -13.76 6.88
CA ILE A 85 5.27 -12.49 6.28
C ILE A 85 4.84 -11.40 7.23
N ASP A 86 5.72 -10.44 7.51
CA ASP A 86 5.42 -9.35 8.42
C ASP A 86 4.42 -8.39 7.75
N GLU A 87 3.22 -8.31 8.34
CA GLU A 87 2.13 -7.46 7.84
C GLU A 87 2.49 -5.97 7.89
N ASN A 88 3.26 -5.53 8.90
CA ASN A 88 3.70 -4.14 8.99
C ASN A 88 4.72 -3.82 7.90
N ALA A 89 5.67 -4.71 7.66
CA ALA A 89 6.63 -4.57 6.57
C ALA A 89 5.94 -4.53 5.20
N LEU A 90 4.88 -5.33 5.00
CA LEU A 90 4.05 -5.27 3.79
C LEU A 90 3.34 -3.92 3.67
N GLU A 91 2.69 -3.44 4.73
CA GLU A 91 2.03 -2.13 4.72
C GLU A 91 3.01 -0.99 4.40
N GLU A 92 4.21 -1.02 4.96
CA GLU A 92 5.28 -0.05 4.69
C GLU A 92 5.77 -0.13 3.24
N ALA A 93 6.04 -1.34 2.73
CA ALA A 93 6.43 -1.56 1.34
C ALA A 93 5.38 -1.00 0.37
N LEU A 94 4.09 -1.18 0.68
CA LEU A 94 2.97 -0.77 -0.15
C LEU A 94 2.54 0.70 0.02
N ASP A 95 3.07 1.43 1.02
CA ASP A 95 2.56 2.77 1.37
C ASP A 95 2.52 3.70 0.16
N SER A 96 3.63 3.80 -0.58
CA SER A 96 3.73 4.79 -1.66
C SER A 96 2.67 4.57 -2.74
N VAL A 97 2.59 3.36 -3.30
CA VAL A 97 1.61 3.04 -4.35
C VAL A 97 0.17 3.17 -3.84
N ILE A 98 -0.11 2.76 -2.59
CA ILE A 98 -1.46 2.83 -2.01
C ILE A 98 -1.87 4.26 -1.70
N ARG A 99 -0.96 5.09 -1.18
CA ARG A 99 -1.21 6.51 -0.91
C ARG A 99 -1.52 7.27 -2.20
N ILE A 100 -0.78 6.99 -3.28
CA ILE A 100 -1.08 7.54 -4.60
C ILE A 100 -2.51 7.14 -5.01
N ARG A 101 -2.89 5.87 -4.89
CA ARG A 101 -4.24 5.39 -5.21
C ARG A 101 -5.32 5.99 -4.30
N ALA A 102 -5.06 6.20 -3.02
CA ALA A 102 -6.01 6.82 -2.09
C ALA A 102 -6.41 8.25 -2.50
N VAL A 103 -5.50 8.97 -3.16
CA VAL A 103 -5.74 10.32 -3.69
C VAL A 103 -6.50 10.31 -5.03
N GLN A 104 -6.36 9.26 -5.84
CA GLN A 104 -6.92 9.15 -7.20
C GLN A 104 -8.41 8.73 -7.24
N SER A 105 -9.17 8.92 -6.16
CA SER A 105 -10.61 8.61 -6.06
C SER A 105 -11.00 7.16 -6.37
N PHE A 106 -10.09 6.20 -6.18
CA PHE A 106 -10.43 4.77 -6.30
C PHE A 106 -11.41 4.32 -5.21
N SER A 107 -12.25 3.33 -5.54
CA SER A 107 -12.94 2.53 -4.52
C SER A 107 -11.93 1.61 -3.82
N ALA A 108 -12.31 1.05 -2.66
CA ALA A 108 -11.42 0.14 -1.94
C ALA A 108 -11.03 -1.09 -2.76
N SER A 109 -11.97 -1.66 -3.53
CA SER A 109 -11.68 -2.81 -4.41
C SER A 109 -10.70 -2.45 -5.52
N MET A 110 -10.93 -1.34 -6.24
CA MET A 110 -10.03 -0.92 -7.33
C MET A 110 -8.65 -0.50 -6.81
N ALA A 111 -8.57 0.01 -5.58
CA ALA A 111 -7.29 0.38 -4.99
C ALA A 111 -6.36 -0.82 -4.77
N VAL A 112 -6.92 -2.01 -4.49
CA VAL A 112 -6.15 -3.23 -4.19
C VAL A 112 -6.13 -4.25 -5.31
N GLU A 113 -6.96 -4.10 -6.36
CA GLU A 113 -7.12 -5.10 -7.41
C GLU A 113 -5.80 -5.49 -8.10
N PHE A 114 -4.87 -4.53 -8.24
CA PHE A 114 -3.58 -4.74 -8.88
C PHE A 114 -2.74 -5.83 -8.19
N VAL A 115 -2.99 -6.11 -6.90
CA VAL A 115 -2.30 -7.17 -6.17
C VAL A 115 -2.69 -8.54 -6.72
N PHE A 116 -3.95 -8.73 -7.10
CA PHE A 116 -4.43 -10.03 -7.61
C PHE A 116 -3.91 -10.35 -9.02
N GLU A 117 -3.54 -9.33 -9.81
CA GLU A 117 -2.87 -9.51 -11.10
C GLU A 117 -1.57 -10.30 -10.96
N LEU A 118 -0.90 -10.22 -9.80
CA LEU A 118 0.28 -11.00 -9.52
C LEU A 118 0.01 -12.51 -9.63
N LYS A 119 -1.16 -13.02 -9.26
CA LYS A 119 -1.49 -14.45 -9.40
C LYS A 119 -1.47 -14.89 -10.88
N THR A 120 -2.04 -14.06 -11.76
CA THR A 120 -2.05 -14.30 -13.21
C THR A 120 -0.64 -14.21 -13.79
N ILE A 121 0.14 -13.22 -13.38
CA ILE A 121 1.52 -13.02 -13.83
C ILE A 121 2.38 -14.21 -13.43
N LEU A 122 2.34 -14.63 -12.17
CA LEU A 122 3.09 -15.78 -11.67
C LEU A 122 2.75 -17.05 -12.44
N LYS A 123 1.45 -17.30 -12.70
CA LYS A 123 1.02 -18.45 -13.51
C LYS A 123 1.55 -18.40 -14.95
N SER A 124 1.76 -17.22 -15.51
CA SER A 124 2.26 -17.03 -16.88
C SER A 124 3.79 -17.14 -17.00
N VAL A 125 4.51 -16.84 -15.92
CA VAL A 125 5.98 -16.75 -15.92
C VAL A 125 6.63 -18.01 -15.37
N LEU A 126 6.03 -18.63 -14.34
CA LEU A 126 6.60 -19.80 -13.70
C LEU A 126 6.21 -21.06 -14.49
N GLU A 127 7.21 -21.91 -14.75
CA GLU A 127 7.02 -23.19 -15.45
C GLU A 127 6.28 -24.21 -14.58
N ASN A 128 6.47 -24.13 -13.26
CA ASN A 128 5.83 -24.99 -12.30
C ASN A 128 4.46 -24.44 -11.89
N PRO A 129 3.47 -25.32 -11.61
CA PRO A 129 2.16 -24.87 -11.13
C PRO A 129 2.32 -24.09 -9.82
N VAL A 130 1.87 -22.83 -9.85
CA VAL A 130 1.78 -21.99 -8.66
C VAL A 130 0.84 -22.67 -7.68
N ASN A 131 1.34 -22.98 -6.49
CA ASN A 131 0.58 -23.67 -5.47
C ASN A 131 -0.21 -22.69 -4.58
N GLU A 132 -1.09 -23.25 -3.76
CA GLU A 132 -1.94 -22.50 -2.83
C GLU A 132 -1.13 -21.66 -1.84
N VAL A 133 0.08 -22.11 -1.47
CA VAL A 133 0.97 -21.40 -0.54
C VAL A 133 1.35 -20.02 -1.08
N ILE A 134 1.70 -19.91 -2.36
CA ILE A 134 2.03 -18.62 -3.00
C ILE A 134 0.79 -17.75 -3.12
N TYR A 135 -0.35 -18.31 -3.53
CA TYR A 135 -1.58 -17.53 -3.64
C TYR A 135 -2.04 -16.97 -2.29
N ASN A 136 -1.87 -17.72 -1.20
CA ASN A 136 -2.14 -17.23 0.14
C ASN A 136 -1.21 -16.07 0.53
N LEU A 137 0.06 -16.09 0.10
CA LEU A 137 0.95 -14.94 0.30
C LEU A 137 0.48 -13.70 -0.49
N VAL A 138 0.05 -13.87 -1.74
CA VAL A 138 -0.54 -12.77 -2.52
C VAL A 138 -1.80 -12.22 -1.83
N ASP A 139 -2.63 -13.09 -1.24
CA ASP A 139 -3.80 -12.65 -0.48
C ASP A 139 -3.41 -11.85 0.77
N LYS A 140 -2.33 -12.22 1.46
CA LYS A 140 -1.77 -11.40 2.57
C LYS A 140 -1.31 -10.02 2.09
N VAL A 141 -0.69 -9.94 0.92
CA VAL A 141 -0.33 -8.63 0.31
C VAL A 141 -1.58 -7.79 0.03
N ALA A 142 -2.67 -8.41 -0.44
CA ALA A 142 -3.92 -7.71 -0.72
C ALA A 142 -4.59 -7.18 0.56
N LEU A 143 -4.54 -7.96 1.65
CA LEU A 143 -5.04 -7.54 2.96
C LEU A 143 -4.22 -6.36 3.53
N ALA A 144 -2.89 -6.42 3.45
CA ALA A 144 -2.02 -5.32 3.87
C ALA A 144 -2.27 -4.05 3.02
N ALA A 145 -2.42 -4.21 1.70
CA ALA A 145 -2.79 -3.12 0.80
C ALA A 145 -4.11 -2.46 1.20
N PHE A 146 -5.12 -3.27 1.55
CA PHE A 146 -6.42 -2.78 2.00
C PHE A 146 -6.32 -2.00 3.32
N ASN A 147 -5.62 -2.55 4.32
CA ASN A 147 -5.40 -1.87 5.60
C ASN A 147 -4.72 -0.51 5.39
N ARG A 148 -3.68 -0.48 4.55
CA ARG A 148 -2.97 0.75 4.22
C ARG A 148 -3.86 1.78 3.51
N PHE A 149 -4.72 1.31 2.60
CA PHE A 149 -5.66 2.17 1.88
C PHE A 149 -6.68 2.80 2.84
N MET A 150 -7.21 2.00 3.78
CA MET A 150 -8.15 2.49 4.78
C MET A 150 -7.53 3.53 5.70
N LYS A 151 -6.30 3.32 6.18
CA LYS A 151 -5.53 4.31 6.95
C LYS A 151 -5.38 5.63 6.16
N CYS A 152 -4.95 5.55 4.89
CA CYS A 152 -4.84 6.73 4.03
C CYS A 152 -6.19 7.45 3.83
N ARG A 153 -7.28 6.69 3.70
CA ARG A 153 -8.63 7.24 3.52
C ARG A 153 -9.11 7.99 4.75
N GLU A 154 -8.87 7.43 5.93
CA GLU A 154 -9.15 8.05 7.22
C GLU A 154 -8.39 9.37 7.37
N ASP A 155 -7.08 9.38 7.11
CA ASP A 155 -6.25 10.59 7.13
C ASP A 155 -6.82 11.69 6.23
N ILE A 156 -7.19 11.34 4.99
CA ILE A 156 -7.78 12.29 4.04
C ILE A 156 -9.11 12.84 4.57
N PHE A 157 -9.95 12.02 5.19
CA PHE A 157 -11.21 12.47 5.76
C PHE A 157 -11.00 13.39 6.96
N LEU A 158 -10.08 13.05 7.86
CA LEU A 158 -9.73 13.87 9.01
C LEU A 158 -9.17 15.24 8.59
N LEU A 159 -8.30 15.26 7.57
CA LEU A 159 -7.78 16.50 6.99
C LEU A 159 -8.91 17.38 6.44
N ARG A 160 -9.84 16.81 5.66
CA ARG A 160 -10.99 17.54 5.11
C ARG A 160 -11.91 18.10 6.20
N ALA A 161 -12.18 17.32 7.25
CA ALA A 161 -13.01 17.76 8.37
C ALA A 161 -12.36 18.91 9.14
N ASN A 162 -11.06 18.81 9.42
CA ASN A 162 -10.29 19.85 10.09
C ASN A 162 -10.20 21.12 9.24
N GLU A 163 -10.02 21.00 7.93
CA GLU A 163 -10.01 22.14 7.02
C GLU A 163 -11.37 22.85 6.98
N ALA A 164 -12.47 22.09 6.91
CA ALA A 164 -13.82 22.64 6.96
C ALA A 164 -14.07 23.41 8.27
N LYS A 165 -13.70 22.82 9.42
CA LYS A 165 -13.79 23.49 10.73
C LYS A 165 -13.00 24.79 10.77
N ARG A 166 -11.76 24.79 10.27
CA ARG A 166 -10.90 25.98 10.19
C ARG A 166 -11.49 27.07 9.29
N ARG A 167 -12.05 26.70 8.14
CA ARG A 167 -12.70 27.64 7.22
C ARG A 167 -13.91 28.31 7.87
N ILE A 168 -14.75 27.52 8.56
CA ILE A 168 -15.91 28.03 9.31
C ILE A 168 -15.47 28.97 10.42
N HIS A 169 -14.50 28.56 11.25
CA HIS A 169 -13.96 29.39 12.32
C HIS A 169 -13.46 30.75 11.80
N ARG A 170 -12.62 30.74 10.75
CA ARG A 170 -12.09 31.96 10.13
C ARG A 170 -13.18 32.86 9.55
N ALA A 171 -14.28 32.28 9.06
CA ALA A 171 -15.42 33.04 8.56
C ALA A 171 -16.16 33.74 9.71
N PHE A 172 -16.38 33.06 10.84
CA PHE A 172 -16.97 33.65 12.04
C PHE A 172 -16.05 34.72 12.67
N GLU A 173 -14.74 34.48 12.74
CA GLU A 173 -13.76 35.48 13.20
C GLU A 173 -13.81 36.75 12.35
N ARG A 174 -13.79 36.60 11.01
CA ARG A 174 -13.90 37.72 10.07
C ARG A 174 -15.21 38.49 10.17
N ALA A 175 -16.29 37.82 10.56
CA ALA A 175 -17.59 38.43 10.79
C ALA A 175 -17.70 39.10 12.17
N GLY A 176 -16.65 39.03 13.01
CA GLY A 176 -16.68 39.55 14.38
C GLY A 176 -17.58 38.73 15.33
N LEU A 177 -17.92 37.50 14.94
CA LEU A 177 -18.84 36.61 15.65
C LEU A 177 -18.12 35.62 16.59
N VAL A 178 -16.79 35.67 16.62
CA VAL A 178 -15.97 34.93 17.60
C VAL A 178 -15.48 35.93 18.63
N THR A 179 -16.06 35.89 19.82
CA THR A 179 -15.46 36.51 21.00
C THR A 179 -14.32 35.59 21.46
N GLU A 180 -13.09 36.08 21.43
CA GLU A 180 -12.03 35.47 22.25
C GLU A 180 -12.57 35.48 23.69
N LEU A 181 -12.81 34.31 24.26
CA LEU A 181 -13.09 34.21 25.69
C LEU A 181 -11.82 34.72 26.38
N ALA A 182 -11.86 35.95 26.88
CA ALA A 182 -10.79 36.47 27.71
C ALA A 182 -10.64 35.53 28.91
N GLU A 183 -9.42 35.09 29.22
CA GLU A 183 -9.14 34.18 30.33
C GLU A 183 -9.69 34.68 31.69
N GLU A 184 -10.05 35.96 31.79
CA GLU A 184 -10.71 36.56 32.95
C GLU A 184 -12.12 35.99 33.24
N GLU A 185 -12.86 35.48 32.25
CA GLU A 185 -14.20 34.91 32.47
C GLU A 185 -14.18 33.45 32.99
N LEU A 186 -13.00 32.80 33.00
CA LEU A 186 -12.81 31.41 33.44
C LEU A 186 -12.37 31.28 34.90
N SER A 187 -12.17 32.39 35.62
CA SER A 187 -11.83 32.36 37.05
C SER A 187 -13.10 32.29 37.89
N PRO A 188 -13.37 31.20 38.64
CA PRO A 188 -14.52 31.16 39.54
C PRO A 188 -14.30 32.25 40.60
N ALA A 189 -15.26 33.18 40.67
CA ALA A 189 -15.27 34.27 41.63
C ALA A 189 -14.80 33.76 43.00
N ARG A 190 -13.73 34.34 43.54
CA ARG A 190 -13.35 34.16 44.95
C ARG A 190 -14.52 34.67 45.78
N THR A 191 -15.36 33.76 46.26
CA THR A 191 -16.37 34.06 47.27
C THR A 191 -15.63 34.40 48.56
N ASN A 192 -15.45 35.69 48.83
CA ASN A 192 -15.01 36.16 50.14
C ASN A 192 -16.16 35.99 51.12
N LEU A 193 -15.98 35.11 52.11
CA LEU A 193 -16.57 35.19 53.44
C LEU A 193 -15.44 35.03 54.46
#